data_AF-A0A1I5B8K9-F1
#
_entry.id   AF-A0A1I5B8K9-F1
#
_cell.length_a   1.000
_cell.length_b   1.000
_cell.length_c   1.000
_cell.angle_alpha   90.00
_cell.angle_beta   90.00
_cell.angle_gamma   90.00
#
_symmetry.space_group_name_H-M   'P 1'
#
loop_
_entity.id
_entity.type
_entity.pdbx_description
1 polymer ?
#
loop_
_entity_poly.entity_id
_entity_poly.type
_entity_poly.pdbx_seq_one_letter_code
_entity_poly.pdbx_strand_id
1 'polypeptide(L)'
;MFASETGRVAALSSSHCLFRSRDGTAHIMTGQVLQALGLCSEFRSLDEHVARIELAVSSLQGQRDAIRRTLEDLVRRGLLLRDEDYIARLLNAPVRTQAPFYGVLIRACDRPDRLAQLLGSLADYERKFGAGRRYVLLDDSAQPANVARHREQLRKFARSTGCEVRHVGQVEATRLAEAFTQAVPQAKHAVAPLLLRQAQAESHRFGGGRSRNIALALSAGARLILLDDDLILPLRRAETSRDGLDPDPNASAQPHFHSSMAQALESGLVIDEDPFEMHLHVCGQFLGARARGRYALSRDSLHGLSLDQLQPYAAESHIVTTHHGSYGSSRSESTLWLYGIADPVARAQFWCDQTSYLRNLGAHHLFYGVGQAQARAFSGFTPFALDNSRMLPCTNPIGRAEDSLGNALIHYCQPESVSLELPVAIGHVQEGLRERFENTTAARAPRVNDFLREFVRRQFASSRAEEPGQRLRFLSHELRDLAHARPGDRLESLREFRSYVHAGIVERLQHQLETAKGAPAYWQDDVRAIVNVQTRELLDAGVVPRLAEWPGDIDAAGCARALAKELSSLADACEHWPALWRFAATEGDKLLAAVGAPVVQP
;
A
#
# COMPACT_ATOMS: atom_id res chain seq x y z
N MET A 1 18.68 16.63 18.80
CA MET A 1 19.52 15.96 17.76
C MET A 1 19.54 16.80 16.49
N PHE A 2 20.38 16.44 15.53
CA PHE A 2 20.69 17.20 14.33
C PHE A 2 20.87 16.29 13.12
N ALA A 3 20.34 16.66 11.96
CA ALA A 3 20.55 15.96 10.68
C ALA A 3 20.84 16.98 9.57
N SER A 4 21.67 16.63 8.59
CA SER A 4 21.97 17.54 7.49
C SER A 4 20.82 17.66 6.51
N GLU A 5 20.59 18.88 6.02
CA GLU A 5 19.65 19.14 4.93
C GLU A 5 20.14 18.49 3.64
N THR A 6 19.19 18.02 2.82
CA THR A 6 19.51 17.52 1.48
C THR A 6 19.54 18.67 0.47
N GLY A 7 20.40 18.53 -0.53
CA GLY A 7 20.63 19.60 -1.49
C GLY A 7 21.33 19.15 -2.76
N ARG A 8 21.37 20.06 -3.74
CA ARG A 8 22.08 19.87 -5.00
C ARG A 8 23.46 20.48 -4.91
N VAL A 9 24.47 19.73 -5.38
CA VAL A 9 25.86 20.17 -5.37
C VAL A 9 26.31 20.45 -6.80
N ALA A 10 26.98 21.58 -7.00
CA ALA A 10 27.70 21.89 -8.22
C ALA A 10 29.15 22.28 -7.90
N ALA A 11 30.12 21.69 -8.58
CA ALA A 11 31.52 22.05 -8.39
C ALA A 11 31.78 23.47 -8.92
N LEU A 12 32.50 24.29 -8.15
CA LEU A 12 32.94 25.63 -8.58
C LEU A 12 34.45 25.65 -8.87
N SER A 13 35.23 24.84 -8.14
CA SER A 13 36.65 24.65 -8.34
C SER A 13 37.09 23.29 -7.80
N SER A 14 38.40 23.00 -7.82
CA SER A 14 38.97 21.80 -7.20
C SER A 14 38.77 21.72 -5.67
N SER A 15 38.47 22.85 -5.02
CA SER A 15 38.35 22.94 -3.55
C SER A 15 36.99 23.44 -3.05
N HIS A 16 36.17 24.04 -3.92
CA HIS A 16 34.90 24.66 -3.55
C HIS A 16 33.72 24.13 -4.37
N CYS A 17 32.56 24.07 -3.74
CA CYS A 17 31.30 23.74 -4.37
C CYS A 17 30.19 24.72 -3.96
N LEU A 18 29.17 24.80 -4.80
CA LEU A 18 27.89 25.40 -4.49
C LEU A 18 26.95 24.29 -4.00
N PHE A 19 26.53 24.37 -2.75
CA PHE A 19 25.45 23.56 -2.19
C PHE A 19 24.15 24.38 -2.23
N ARG A 20 23.10 23.84 -2.84
CA ARG A 20 21.77 24.44 -2.84
C ARG A 20 20.83 23.57 -2.00
N SER A 21 20.36 24.10 -0.88
CA SER A 21 19.40 23.44 0.01
C SER A 21 18.02 23.29 -0.63
N ARG A 22 17.16 22.49 0.00
CA ARG A 22 15.80 22.20 -0.47
C ARG A 22 14.91 23.44 -0.62
N ASP A 23 15.11 24.45 0.22
CA ASP A 23 14.42 25.75 0.15
C ASP A 23 14.95 26.67 -0.98
N GLY A 24 15.98 26.22 -1.71
CA GLY A 24 16.60 26.96 -2.81
C GLY A 24 17.75 27.87 -2.40
N THR A 25 18.04 28.02 -1.10
CA THR A 25 19.16 28.83 -0.58
C THR A 25 20.49 28.24 -1.04
N ALA A 26 21.44 29.10 -1.42
CA ALA A 26 22.71 28.68 -2.00
C ALA A 26 23.88 29.04 -1.08
N HIS A 27 24.78 28.07 -0.88
CA HIS A 27 25.92 28.18 0.01
C HIS A 27 27.19 27.75 -0.72
N ILE A 28 28.23 28.57 -0.66
CA ILE A 28 29.57 28.18 -1.12
C ILE A 28 30.30 27.55 0.07
N MET A 29 30.86 26.35 -0.12
CA MET A 29 31.60 25.64 0.91
C MET A 29 32.75 24.82 0.32
N THR A 30 33.70 24.44 1.18
CA THR A 30 34.83 23.59 0.77
C THR A 30 34.40 22.14 0.65
N GLY A 31 35.16 21.33 -0.10
CA GLY A 31 34.91 19.89 -0.20
C GLY A 31 34.94 19.16 1.15
N GLN A 32 35.78 19.61 2.10
CA GLN A 32 35.82 19.05 3.46
C GLN A 32 34.53 19.31 4.25
N VAL A 33 33.96 20.52 4.12
CA VAL A 33 32.68 20.86 4.76
C VAL A 33 31.54 20.05 4.14
N LEU A 34 31.54 19.85 2.82
CA LEU A 34 30.55 19.01 2.15
C LEU A 34 30.65 17.53 2.61
N GLN A 35 31.87 17.00 2.73
CA GLN A 35 32.09 15.64 3.24
C GLN A 35 31.58 15.50 4.68
N ALA A 36 31.89 16.46 5.55
CA ALA A 36 31.40 16.48 6.92
C ALA A 36 29.86 16.54 6.96
N LEU A 37 29.24 17.38 6.12
CA LEU A 37 27.78 17.48 6.01
C LEU A 37 27.16 16.13 5.58
N GLY A 38 27.79 15.43 4.64
CA GLY A 38 27.36 14.09 4.20
C GLY A 38 27.46 13.02 5.29
N LEU A 39 28.41 13.14 6.22
CA LEU A 39 28.53 12.25 7.39
C LEU A 39 27.48 12.54 8.47
N CYS A 40 26.82 13.70 8.41
CA CYS A 40 25.80 14.13 9.36
C CYS A 40 24.36 13.93 8.86
N SER A 41 24.13 13.02 7.91
CA SER A 41 22.81 12.81 7.27
C SER A 41 21.70 12.31 8.19
N GLU A 42 22.05 11.69 9.33
CA GLU A 42 21.11 11.12 10.29
C GLU A 42 20.97 12.01 11.53
N PHE A 43 19.79 12.03 12.15
CA PHE A 43 19.58 12.71 13.42
C PHE A 43 20.42 12.07 14.53
N ARG A 44 21.43 12.82 15.01
CA ARG A 44 22.29 12.46 16.15
C ARG A 44 22.64 13.69 16.97
N SER A 45 23.20 13.51 18.16
CA SER A 45 23.80 14.63 18.91
C SER A 45 25.00 15.21 18.17
N LEU A 46 25.38 16.47 18.49
CA LEU A 46 26.61 17.06 17.94
C LEU A 46 27.85 16.26 18.33
N ASP A 47 27.89 15.67 19.53
CA ASP A 47 29.01 14.85 19.98
C ASP A 47 29.18 13.57 19.17
N GLU A 48 28.06 12.90 18.83
CA GLU A 48 28.07 11.73 17.94
C GLU A 48 28.56 12.11 16.54
N HIS A 49 28.11 13.26 16.01
CA HIS A 49 28.58 13.76 14.71
C HIS A 49 30.07 14.09 14.71
N VAL A 50 30.57 14.77 15.75
CA VAL A 50 32.00 15.04 15.92
C VAL A 50 32.80 13.75 15.94
N ALA A 51 32.38 12.75 16.72
CA ALA A 51 33.06 11.46 16.80
C ALA A 51 33.07 10.72 15.45
N ARG A 52 31.96 10.76 14.70
CA ARG A 52 31.83 10.11 13.39
C ARG A 52 32.73 10.78 12.33
N ILE A 53 32.80 12.12 12.32
CA ILE A 53 33.68 12.88 11.42
C ILE A 53 35.15 12.62 11.77
N GLU A 54 35.51 12.67 13.05
CA GLU A 54 36.87 12.43 13.52
C GLU A 54 37.37 11.02 13.13
N LEU A 55 36.48 10.01 13.21
CA LEU A 55 36.80 8.65 12.81
C LEU A 55 36.93 8.48 11.29
N ALA A 56 36.02 9.11 10.51
CA ALA A 56 35.93 8.92 9.07
C ALA A 56 36.89 9.80 8.24
N VAL A 57 37.34 10.94 8.79
CA VAL A 57 38.18 11.91 8.10
C VAL A 57 39.52 12.04 8.81
N SER A 58 40.52 11.30 8.32
CA SER A 58 41.85 11.21 8.95
C SER A 58 42.54 12.56 9.18
N SER A 59 42.35 13.52 8.27
CA SER A 59 42.92 14.87 8.41
C SER A 59 42.32 15.71 9.54
N LEU A 60 41.19 15.30 10.11
CA LEU A 60 40.48 15.97 11.20
C LEU A 60 40.60 15.24 12.55
N GLN A 61 41.38 14.16 12.62
CA GLN A 61 41.64 13.45 13.87
C GLN A 61 42.25 14.38 14.94
N GLY A 62 41.72 14.32 16.17
CA GLY A 62 42.15 15.18 17.27
C GLY A 62 41.64 16.63 17.18
N GLN A 63 40.87 17.01 16.15
CA GLN A 63 40.37 18.38 15.95
C GLN A 63 38.94 18.60 16.44
N ARG A 64 38.52 17.91 17.51
CA ARG A 64 37.12 17.89 18.00
C ARG A 64 36.49 19.27 18.14
N ASP A 65 37.20 20.24 18.72
CA ASP A 65 36.68 21.60 18.91
C ASP A 65 36.47 22.36 17.60
N ALA A 66 37.34 22.14 16.61
CA ALA A 66 37.20 22.77 15.30
C ALA A 66 36.02 22.16 14.51
N ILE A 67 35.86 20.84 14.58
CA ILE A 67 34.70 20.13 14.00
C ILE A 67 33.41 20.66 14.65
N ARG A 68 33.35 20.72 15.98
CA ARG A 68 32.20 21.22 16.72
C ARG A 68 31.83 22.64 16.31
N ARG A 69 32.78 23.58 16.28
CA ARG A 69 32.53 24.97 15.84
C ARG A 69 31.97 25.04 14.41
N THR A 70 32.47 24.18 13.52
CA THR A 70 31.99 24.09 12.13
C THR A 70 30.56 23.57 12.08
N LEU A 71 30.22 22.52 12.83
CA LEU A 71 28.87 21.99 12.90
C LEU A 71 27.89 23.02 13.49
N GLU A 72 28.28 23.73 14.55
CA GLU A 72 27.48 24.83 15.12
C GLU A 72 27.24 25.95 14.10
N ASP A 73 28.21 26.23 13.23
CA ASP A 73 28.03 27.17 12.12
C ASP A 73 27.05 26.66 11.07
N LEU A 74 27.09 25.37 10.74
CA LEU A 74 26.12 24.74 9.86
C LEU A 74 24.70 24.75 10.44
N VAL A 75 24.55 24.60 11.77
CA VAL A 75 23.27 24.77 12.47
C VAL A 75 22.77 26.21 12.30
N ARG A 76 23.61 27.22 12.56
CA ARG A 76 23.22 28.64 12.40
C ARG A 76 22.81 28.99 10.97
N ARG A 77 23.42 28.34 9.98
CA ARG A 77 23.08 28.50 8.54
C ARG A 77 21.87 27.68 8.09
N GLY A 78 21.26 26.88 8.96
CA GLY A 78 20.13 26.02 8.62
C GLY A 78 20.49 24.80 7.76
N LEU A 79 21.78 24.47 7.64
CA LEU A 79 22.27 23.31 6.87
C LEU A 79 22.31 22.03 7.72
N LEU A 80 22.34 22.18 9.03
CA LEU A 80 22.21 21.09 9.99
C LEU A 80 20.95 21.34 10.84
N LEU A 81 19.85 20.68 10.49
CA LEU A 81 18.52 20.90 11.04
C LEU A 81 18.39 20.28 12.42
N ARG A 82 17.82 21.03 13.38
CA ARG A 82 17.46 20.51 14.70
C ARG A 82 16.21 19.66 14.62
N ASP A 83 16.14 18.61 15.43
CA ASP A 83 14.93 17.79 15.61
C ASP A 83 13.70 18.63 16.01
N GLU A 84 13.87 19.60 16.90
CA GLU A 84 12.82 20.55 17.29
C GLU A 84 12.28 21.35 16.11
N ASP A 85 13.16 21.86 15.25
CA ASP A 85 12.77 22.63 14.08
C ASP A 85 12.08 21.74 13.04
N TYR A 86 12.55 20.50 12.88
CA TYR A 86 11.90 19.51 12.04
C TYR A 86 10.48 19.19 12.53
N ILE A 87 10.30 18.91 13.82
CA ILE A 87 8.97 18.65 14.40
C ILE A 87 8.09 19.90 14.29
N ALA A 88 8.60 21.09 14.58
CA ALA A 88 7.85 22.33 14.41
C ALA A 88 7.38 22.52 12.96
N ARG A 89 8.23 22.22 11.97
CA ARG A 89 7.87 22.21 10.54
C ARG A 89 6.78 21.18 10.25
N LEU A 90 6.93 19.93 10.70
CA LEU A 90 5.91 18.88 10.53
C LEU A 90 4.57 19.31 11.13
N LEU A 91 4.56 19.88 12.32
CA LEU A 91 3.35 20.34 12.99
C LEU A 91 2.76 21.61 12.35
N ASN A 92 3.42 22.25 11.39
CA ASN A 92 2.95 23.46 10.74
C ASN A 92 2.00 23.17 9.56
N ALA A 93 0.90 22.46 9.83
CA ALA A 93 -0.16 22.22 8.85
C ALA A 93 -1.54 22.66 9.40
N PRO A 94 -2.39 23.27 8.55
CA PRO A 94 -3.76 23.55 8.92
C PRO A 94 -4.59 22.26 9.02
N VAL A 95 -5.62 22.27 9.84
CA VAL A 95 -6.65 21.21 9.79
C VAL A 95 -7.45 21.39 8.50
N ARG A 96 -7.70 20.29 7.78
CA ARG A 96 -8.51 20.31 6.57
C ARG A 96 -9.97 20.04 6.89
N THR A 97 -10.87 20.71 6.18
CA THR A 97 -12.25 20.23 6.05
C THR A 97 -12.24 18.97 5.21
N GLN A 98 -12.61 17.84 5.81
CA GLN A 98 -12.70 16.57 5.11
C GLN A 98 -13.94 16.54 4.22
N ALA A 99 -13.84 15.86 3.09
CA ALA A 99 -14.98 15.61 2.22
C ALA A 99 -16.11 14.82 2.92
N PRO A 100 -17.35 14.85 2.42
CA PRO A 100 -18.42 14.03 2.97
C PRO A 100 -18.06 12.55 2.96
N PHE A 101 -18.66 11.78 3.87
CA PHE A 101 -18.54 10.32 3.87
C PHE A 101 -19.66 9.72 3.02
N TYR A 102 -19.29 8.95 2.00
CA TYR A 102 -20.22 8.32 1.08
C TYR A 102 -20.89 7.08 1.69
N GLY A 103 -20.11 6.21 2.33
CA GLY A 103 -20.61 4.95 2.90
C GLY A 103 -19.55 3.84 2.97
N VAL A 104 -19.99 2.67 3.41
CA VAL A 104 -19.19 1.44 3.48
C VAL A 104 -19.48 0.59 2.24
N LEU A 105 -18.46 0.41 1.41
CA LEU A 105 -18.54 -0.41 0.21
C LEU A 105 -17.90 -1.77 0.47
N ILE A 106 -18.63 -2.84 0.21
CA ILE A 106 -18.22 -4.22 0.48
C ILE A 106 -17.97 -4.91 -0.86
N ARG A 107 -16.75 -5.40 -1.09
CA ARG A 107 -16.42 -6.25 -2.23
C ARG A 107 -16.77 -7.70 -1.89
N ALA A 108 -17.60 -8.32 -2.72
CA ALA A 108 -17.96 -9.72 -2.59
C ALA A 108 -17.85 -10.45 -3.93
N CYS A 109 -17.51 -11.73 -3.88
CA CYS A 109 -17.55 -12.61 -5.04
C CYS A 109 -17.76 -14.05 -4.60
N ASP A 110 -18.81 -14.73 -5.07
CA ASP A 110 -19.07 -16.17 -4.95
C ASP A 110 -18.85 -16.81 -3.55
N ARG A 111 -18.90 -16.02 -2.47
CA ARG A 111 -18.58 -16.42 -1.09
C ARG A 111 -19.67 -15.97 -0.09
N PRO A 112 -20.93 -16.42 -0.26
CA PRO A 112 -22.06 -15.94 0.53
C PRO A 112 -21.92 -16.19 2.03
N ASP A 113 -21.21 -17.25 2.45
CA ASP A 113 -21.04 -17.54 3.87
C ASP A 113 -20.08 -16.55 4.55
N ARG A 114 -19.07 -16.05 3.81
CA ARG A 114 -18.15 -15.01 4.29
C ARG A 114 -18.89 -13.68 4.45
N LEU A 115 -19.65 -13.29 3.42
CA LEU A 115 -20.48 -12.08 3.49
C LEU A 115 -21.47 -12.14 4.66
N ALA A 116 -22.07 -13.30 4.95
CA ALA A 116 -22.97 -13.47 6.09
C ALA A 116 -22.29 -13.14 7.43
N GLN A 117 -21.05 -13.61 7.61
CA GLN A 117 -20.26 -13.36 8.82
C GLN A 117 -19.91 -11.88 8.96
N LEU A 118 -19.44 -11.25 7.88
CA LEU A 118 -19.16 -9.82 7.86
C LEU A 118 -20.41 -9.01 8.22
N LEU A 119 -21.53 -9.24 7.53
CA LEU A 119 -22.79 -8.53 7.79
C LEU A 119 -23.31 -8.75 9.21
N GLY A 120 -23.11 -9.94 9.78
CA GLY A 120 -23.41 -10.22 11.19
C GLY A 120 -22.61 -9.31 12.12
N SER A 121 -21.29 -9.25 11.95
CA SER A 121 -20.41 -8.39 12.76
C SER A 121 -20.69 -6.89 12.55
N LEU A 122 -21.07 -6.47 11.34
CA LEU A 122 -21.49 -5.10 11.06
C LEU A 122 -22.81 -4.76 11.76
N ALA A 123 -23.75 -5.70 11.84
CA ALA A 123 -25.02 -5.47 12.52
C ALA A 123 -24.83 -5.29 14.03
N ASP A 124 -23.90 -6.01 14.64
CA ASP A 124 -23.51 -5.82 16.04
C ASP A 124 -22.94 -4.40 16.25
N TYR A 125 -22.13 -3.94 15.32
CA TYR A 125 -21.52 -2.61 15.35
C TYR A 125 -22.53 -1.47 15.17
N GLU A 126 -23.43 -1.58 14.19
CA GLU A 126 -24.48 -0.59 13.99
C GLU A 126 -25.42 -0.52 15.20
N ARG A 127 -25.68 -1.65 15.88
CA ARG A 127 -26.41 -1.65 17.16
C ARG A 127 -25.63 -1.01 18.30
N LYS A 128 -24.31 -1.24 18.37
CA LYS A 128 -23.46 -0.68 19.43
C LYS A 128 -23.33 0.84 19.32
N PHE A 129 -23.12 1.37 18.11
CA PHE A 129 -22.78 2.78 17.89
C PHE A 129 -23.92 3.63 17.35
N GLY A 130 -24.98 3.02 16.79
CA GLY A 130 -26.13 3.75 16.25
C GLY A 130 -25.78 4.68 15.08
N ALA A 131 -24.77 4.32 14.28
CA ALA A 131 -24.20 5.21 13.26
C ALA A 131 -25.10 5.38 12.02
N GLY A 132 -25.98 4.42 11.73
CA GLY A 132 -26.96 4.53 10.65
C GLY A 132 -26.31 4.62 9.27
N ARG A 133 -25.21 3.88 9.07
CA ARG A 133 -24.38 4.02 7.86
C ARG A 133 -25.07 3.54 6.59
N ARG A 134 -24.65 4.11 5.46
CA ARG A 134 -24.97 3.58 4.12
C ARG A 134 -24.03 2.43 3.78
N TYR A 135 -24.58 1.32 3.31
CA TYR A 135 -23.84 0.15 2.84
C TYR A 135 -24.10 -0.15 1.36
N VAL A 136 -23.04 -0.41 0.60
CA VAL A 136 -23.14 -0.80 -0.82
C VAL A 136 -22.38 -2.09 -1.04
N LEU A 137 -23.08 -3.15 -1.41
CA LEU A 137 -22.47 -4.42 -1.80
C LEU A 137 -22.11 -4.39 -3.29
N LEU A 138 -20.82 -4.49 -3.59
CA LEU A 138 -20.25 -4.59 -4.92
C LEU A 138 -20.04 -6.07 -5.25
N ASP A 139 -21.00 -6.64 -5.96
CA ASP A 139 -21.12 -8.08 -6.16
C ASP A 139 -20.57 -8.49 -7.52
N ASP A 140 -19.38 -9.09 -7.49
CA ASP A 140 -18.69 -9.61 -8.67
C ASP A 140 -18.88 -11.13 -8.85
N SER A 141 -19.90 -11.73 -8.22
CA SER A 141 -20.17 -13.17 -8.32
C SER A 141 -20.52 -13.60 -9.75
N ALA A 142 -19.98 -14.75 -10.18
CA ALA A 142 -20.39 -15.40 -11.43
C ALA A 142 -21.65 -16.25 -11.27
N GLN A 143 -21.88 -16.83 -10.07
CA GLN A 143 -22.96 -17.78 -9.88
C GLN A 143 -24.28 -17.06 -9.52
N PRO A 144 -25.36 -17.21 -10.31
CA PRO A 144 -26.63 -16.56 -10.01
C PRO A 144 -27.21 -16.93 -8.64
N ALA A 145 -26.97 -18.16 -8.17
CA ALA A 145 -27.37 -18.60 -6.85
C ALA A 145 -26.67 -17.81 -5.72
N ASN A 146 -25.38 -17.50 -5.88
CA ASN A 146 -24.64 -16.69 -4.92
C ASN A 146 -25.13 -15.24 -4.92
N VAL A 147 -25.39 -14.67 -6.09
CA VAL A 147 -26.00 -13.32 -6.22
C VAL A 147 -27.35 -13.25 -5.50
N ALA A 148 -28.20 -14.27 -5.65
CA ALA A 148 -29.49 -14.33 -4.97
C ALA A 148 -29.33 -14.38 -3.43
N ARG A 149 -28.39 -15.22 -2.93
CA ARG A 149 -28.07 -15.31 -1.50
C ARG A 149 -27.54 -13.99 -0.95
N HIS A 150 -26.62 -13.33 -1.65
CA HIS A 150 -26.11 -12.01 -1.26
C HIS A 150 -27.23 -10.97 -1.13
N ARG A 151 -28.15 -10.92 -2.09
CA ARG A 151 -29.31 -10.01 -2.04
C ARG A 151 -30.22 -10.29 -0.84
N GLU A 152 -30.47 -11.57 -0.53
CA GLU A 152 -31.26 -11.96 0.64
C GLU A 152 -30.57 -11.56 1.96
N GLN A 153 -29.28 -11.82 2.07
CA GLN A 153 -28.48 -11.44 3.25
C GLN A 153 -28.47 -9.93 3.47
N LEU A 154 -28.31 -9.15 2.39
CA LEU A 154 -28.34 -7.69 2.45
C LEU A 154 -29.72 -7.15 2.88
N ARG A 155 -30.81 -7.76 2.39
CA ARG A 155 -32.17 -7.44 2.86
C ARG A 155 -32.36 -7.74 4.34
N LYS A 156 -31.86 -8.89 4.80
CA LYS A 156 -31.92 -9.28 6.22
C LYS A 156 -31.16 -8.28 7.08
N PHE A 157 -29.95 -7.91 6.65
CA PHE A 157 -29.15 -6.89 7.31
C PHE A 157 -29.92 -5.56 7.44
N ALA A 158 -30.44 -5.02 6.33
CA ALA A 158 -31.22 -3.78 6.33
C ALA A 158 -32.43 -3.81 7.26
N ARG A 159 -33.18 -4.92 7.30
CA ARG A 159 -34.31 -5.08 8.22
C ARG A 159 -33.87 -5.10 9.69
N SER A 160 -32.72 -5.72 9.98
CA SER A 160 -32.23 -5.84 11.35
C SER A 160 -31.58 -4.56 11.89
N THR A 161 -31.01 -3.72 11.02
CA THR A 161 -30.25 -2.52 11.43
C THR A 161 -30.93 -1.21 11.09
N GLY A 162 -31.90 -1.21 10.17
CA GLY A 162 -32.50 0.02 9.62
C GLY A 162 -31.58 0.83 8.70
N CYS A 163 -30.39 0.32 8.39
CA CYS A 163 -29.41 1.02 7.56
C CYS A 163 -29.83 1.08 6.08
N GLU A 164 -29.40 2.13 5.38
CA GLU A 164 -29.55 2.19 3.92
C GLU A 164 -28.62 1.15 3.27
N VAL A 165 -29.19 0.26 2.44
CA VAL A 165 -28.41 -0.74 1.70
C VAL A 165 -28.65 -0.71 0.20
N ARG A 166 -27.60 -1.02 -0.56
CA ARG A 166 -27.61 -1.06 -2.02
C ARG A 166 -26.84 -2.28 -2.51
N HIS A 167 -27.37 -2.92 -3.54
CA HIS A 167 -26.69 -4.03 -4.24
C HIS A 167 -26.30 -3.55 -5.63
N VAL A 168 -25.03 -3.65 -5.97
CA VAL A 168 -24.49 -3.36 -7.31
C VAL A 168 -23.96 -4.66 -7.87
N GLY A 169 -24.78 -5.36 -8.65
CA GLY A 169 -24.39 -6.53 -9.42
C GLY A 169 -24.23 -6.20 -10.90
N GLN A 170 -24.28 -7.24 -11.75
CA GLN A 170 -24.08 -7.10 -13.19
C GLN A 170 -25.04 -6.10 -13.84
N VAL A 171 -26.33 -6.11 -13.45
CA VAL A 171 -27.35 -5.24 -14.03
C VAL A 171 -27.06 -3.77 -13.72
N GLU A 172 -26.77 -3.47 -12.46
CA GLU A 172 -26.46 -2.12 -12.00
C GLU A 172 -25.13 -1.63 -12.61
N ALA A 173 -24.12 -2.50 -12.71
CA ALA A 173 -22.86 -2.19 -13.37
C ALA A 173 -23.03 -1.91 -14.87
N THR A 174 -23.90 -2.64 -15.59
CA THR A 174 -24.22 -2.36 -16.99
C THR A 174 -24.86 -0.99 -17.17
N ARG A 175 -25.83 -0.61 -16.33
CA ARG A 175 -26.43 0.73 -16.36
C ARG A 175 -25.39 1.82 -16.08
N LEU A 176 -24.48 1.57 -15.13
CA LEU A 176 -23.38 2.49 -14.84
C LEU A 176 -22.48 2.69 -16.08
N ALA A 177 -22.13 1.60 -16.76
CA ALA A 177 -21.33 1.64 -17.97
C ALA A 177 -22.04 2.35 -19.14
N GLU A 178 -23.37 2.18 -19.28
CA GLU A 178 -24.19 2.89 -20.26
C GLU A 178 -24.19 4.40 -20.00
N ALA A 179 -24.42 4.81 -18.74
CA ALA A 179 -24.38 6.21 -18.34
C ALA A 179 -23.00 6.84 -18.62
N PHE A 180 -21.91 6.16 -18.28
CA PHE A 180 -20.56 6.61 -18.60
C PHE A 180 -20.29 6.71 -20.10
N THR A 181 -20.75 5.73 -20.89
CA THR A 181 -20.58 5.74 -22.34
C THR A 181 -21.36 6.87 -23.00
N GLN A 182 -22.55 7.19 -22.49
CA GLN A 182 -23.35 8.30 -22.99
C GLN A 182 -22.72 9.66 -22.63
N ALA A 183 -22.24 9.83 -21.40
CA ALA A 183 -21.66 11.07 -20.93
C ALA A 183 -20.24 11.33 -21.46
N VAL A 184 -19.46 10.26 -21.71
CA VAL A 184 -18.08 10.32 -22.17
C VAL A 184 -17.88 9.37 -23.36
N PRO A 185 -18.44 9.68 -24.56
CA PRO A 185 -18.42 8.77 -25.71
C PRO A 185 -17.02 8.32 -26.15
N GLN A 186 -16.02 9.19 -26.01
CA GLN A 186 -14.62 8.89 -26.31
C GLN A 186 -14.04 7.76 -25.43
N ALA A 187 -14.61 7.53 -24.25
CA ALA A 187 -14.18 6.49 -23.31
C ALA A 187 -14.86 5.13 -23.53
N LYS A 188 -15.78 5.01 -24.52
CA LYS A 188 -16.63 3.83 -24.73
C LYS A 188 -15.85 2.49 -24.70
N HIS A 189 -14.68 2.45 -25.33
CA HIS A 189 -13.87 1.23 -25.40
C HIS A 189 -13.20 0.85 -24.07
N ALA A 190 -12.95 1.83 -23.19
CA ALA A 190 -12.34 1.62 -21.88
C ALA A 190 -13.38 1.28 -20.78
N VAL A 191 -14.60 1.81 -20.88
CA VAL A 191 -15.63 1.68 -19.84
C VAL A 191 -16.01 0.22 -19.57
N ALA A 192 -16.31 -0.56 -20.62
CA ALA A 192 -16.75 -1.94 -20.44
C ALA A 192 -15.68 -2.84 -19.80
N PRO A 193 -14.40 -2.86 -20.27
CA PRO A 193 -13.33 -3.59 -19.61
C PRO A 193 -13.11 -3.18 -18.15
N LEU A 194 -13.29 -1.90 -17.82
CA LEU A 194 -13.08 -1.38 -16.46
C LEU A 194 -14.15 -1.84 -15.46
N LEU A 195 -15.40 -1.95 -15.89
CA LEU A 195 -16.55 -2.05 -14.98
C LEU A 195 -17.36 -3.35 -15.13
N LEU A 196 -17.27 -4.04 -16.27
CA LEU A 196 -18.17 -5.15 -16.58
C LEU A 196 -17.43 -6.48 -16.59
N ARG A 197 -17.89 -7.44 -15.78
CA ARG A 197 -17.37 -8.81 -15.77
C ARG A 197 -17.42 -9.46 -17.16
N GLN A 198 -18.51 -9.25 -17.90
CA GLN A 198 -18.73 -9.84 -19.23
C GLN A 198 -17.75 -9.36 -20.31
N ALA A 199 -17.11 -8.20 -20.12
CA ALA A 199 -16.06 -7.72 -21.04
C ALA A 199 -14.80 -8.60 -20.99
N GLN A 200 -14.70 -9.46 -19.96
CA GLN A 200 -13.62 -10.39 -19.71
C GLN A 200 -14.18 -11.78 -19.34
N ALA A 201 -15.30 -12.20 -19.96
CA ALA A 201 -16.04 -13.40 -19.58
C ALA A 201 -15.21 -14.69 -19.59
N GLU A 202 -14.21 -14.79 -20.47
CA GLU A 202 -13.28 -15.92 -20.57
C GLU A 202 -12.19 -15.90 -19.49
N SER A 203 -12.07 -14.82 -18.72
CA SER A 203 -11.06 -14.69 -17.68
C SER A 203 -11.54 -15.31 -16.37
N HIS A 204 -10.79 -16.29 -15.87
CA HIS A 204 -10.95 -16.81 -14.51
C HIS A 204 -10.18 -16.01 -13.45
N ARG A 205 -9.61 -14.85 -13.84
CA ARG A 205 -8.77 -14.03 -12.96
C ARG A 205 -9.63 -13.30 -11.93
N PHE A 206 -9.05 -13.09 -10.75
CA PHE A 206 -9.71 -12.39 -9.65
C PHE A 206 -10.19 -10.99 -10.07
N GLY A 207 -11.44 -10.62 -9.74
CA GLY A 207 -12.08 -9.37 -10.19
C GLY A 207 -12.12 -8.23 -9.18
N GLY A 208 -11.33 -8.28 -8.10
CA GLY A 208 -11.36 -7.28 -7.03
C GLY A 208 -11.10 -5.83 -7.49
N GLY A 209 -10.41 -5.66 -8.62
CA GLY A 209 -10.07 -4.35 -9.20
C GLY A 209 -11.28 -3.68 -9.85
N ARG A 210 -12.16 -4.46 -10.48
CA ARG A 210 -13.43 -3.99 -11.03
C ARG A 210 -14.32 -3.43 -9.93
N SER A 211 -14.48 -4.15 -8.82
CA SER A 211 -15.23 -3.64 -7.66
C SER A 211 -14.58 -2.38 -7.08
N ARG A 212 -13.24 -2.30 -7.00
CA ARG A 212 -12.56 -1.06 -6.60
C ARG A 212 -12.84 0.10 -7.55
N ASN A 213 -12.83 -0.12 -8.86
CA ASN A 213 -13.13 0.92 -9.85
C ASN A 213 -14.57 1.42 -9.72
N ILE A 214 -15.55 0.52 -9.52
CA ILE A 214 -16.94 0.90 -9.24
C ILE A 214 -17.03 1.69 -7.92
N ALA A 215 -16.32 1.26 -6.88
CA ALA A 215 -16.27 1.96 -5.60
C ALA A 215 -15.80 3.41 -5.76
N LEU A 216 -14.72 3.62 -6.51
CA LEU A 216 -14.14 4.94 -6.78
C LEU A 216 -15.05 5.81 -7.68
N ALA A 217 -15.78 5.19 -8.61
CA ALA A 217 -16.76 5.89 -9.42
C ALA A 217 -17.93 6.40 -8.56
N LEU A 218 -18.55 5.54 -7.75
CA LEU A 218 -19.71 5.89 -6.94
C LEU A 218 -19.40 6.91 -5.85
N SER A 219 -18.18 6.90 -5.32
CA SER A 219 -17.72 7.77 -4.23
C SER A 219 -16.92 9.00 -4.71
N ALA A 220 -16.95 9.31 -6.01
CA ALA A 220 -16.18 10.42 -6.55
C ALA A 220 -16.54 11.75 -5.85
N GLY A 221 -15.53 12.44 -5.30
CA GLY A 221 -15.70 13.66 -4.51
C GLY A 221 -15.95 13.44 -3.02
N ALA A 222 -15.96 12.20 -2.54
CA ALA A 222 -16.27 11.84 -1.16
C ALA A 222 -15.22 10.89 -0.55
N ARG A 223 -15.24 10.72 0.76
CA ARG A 223 -14.50 9.64 1.46
C ARG A 223 -15.33 8.36 1.45
N LEU A 224 -14.67 7.22 1.45
CA LEU A 224 -15.33 5.92 1.55
C LEU A 224 -14.57 4.94 2.45
N ILE A 225 -15.27 3.90 2.89
CA ILE A 225 -14.70 2.70 3.49
C ILE A 225 -14.83 1.56 2.48
N LEU A 226 -13.79 0.74 2.36
CA LEU A 226 -13.76 -0.43 1.48
C LEU A 226 -13.45 -1.68 2.31
N LEU A 227 -14.34 -2.68 2.25
CA LEU A 227 -14.20 -3.95 2.96
C LEU A 227 -14.20 -5.11 1.97
N ASP A 228 -13.45 -6.15 2.29
CA ASP A 228 -13.59 -7.46 1.68
C ASP A 228 -14.57 -8.33 2.49
N ASP A 229 -15.30 -9.21 1.81
CA ASP A 229 -16.28 -10.12 2.41
C ASP A 229 -15.71 -11.10 3.46
N ASP A 230 -14.39 -11.27 3.52
CA ASP A 230 -13.67 -12.16 4.44
C ASP A 230 -13.14 -11.46 5.71
N LEU A 231 -13.54 -10.21 5.93
CA LEU A 231 -13.24 -9.44 7.12
C LEU A 231 -14.29 -9.63 8.22
N ILE A 232 -13.88 -9.49 9.48
CA ILE A 232 -14.75 -9.63 10.66
C ILE A 232 -14.39 -8.56 11.69
N LEU A 233 -15.40 -7.88 12.23
CA LEU A 233 -15.26 -6.95 13.36
C LEU A 233 -15.42 -7.69 14.71
N PRO A 234 -14.86 -7.20 15.83
CA PRO A 234 -14.34 -5.85 16.09
C PRO A 234 -12.96 -5.53 15.51
N LEU A 235 -12.60 -4.24 15.46
CA LEU A 235 -11.16 -3.90 15.42
C LEU A 235 -10.54 -4.20 16.79
N ARG A 236 -9.32 -4.71 16.75
CA ARG A 236 -8.50 -5.00 17.93
C ARG A 236 -7.15 -4.30 17.82
N ARG A 237 -6.51 -4.04 18.94
CA ARG A 237 -5.12 -3.57 19.00
C ARG A 237 -4.24 -4.54 19.79
N ALA A 238 -2.96 -4.62 19.47
CA ALA A 238 -2.05 -5.39 20.30
C ALA A 238 -1.93 -4.73 21.69
N GLU A 239 -1.68 -5.51 22.73
CA GLU A 239 -1.47 -4.97 24.08
C GLU A 239 -0.23 -4.06 24.16
N THR A 240 0.74 -4.32 23.30
CA THR A 240 1.98 -3.54 23.17
C THR A 240 1.80 -2.28 22.33
N SER A 241 0.65 -2.09 21.69
CA SER A 241 0.38 -0.91 20.85
C SER A 241 0.31 0.36 21.68
N ARG A 242 0.86 1.45 21.14
CA ARG A 242 0.92 2.76 21.79
C ARG A 242 0.45 3.85 20.82
N ASP A 243 0.03 4.96 21.39
CA ASP A 243 -0.19 6.17 20.61
C ASP A 243 1.15 6.73 20.08
N GLY A 244 1.08 7.60 19.09
CA GLY A 244 2.22 8.20 18.40
C GLY A 244 2.51 7.62 17.02
N LEU A 245 3.44 8.26 16.32
CA LEU A 245 3.97 7.83 15.04
C LEU A 245 5.31 7.13 15.21
N ASP A 246 5.50 6.05 14.47
CA ASP A 246 6.78 5.39 14.28
C ASP A 246 7.36 5.78 12.90
N PRO A 247 8.38 6.65 12.86
CA PRO A 247 8.94 7.16 11.61
C PRO A 247 9.91 6.21 10.91
N ASP A 248 10.27 5.07 11.51
CA ASP A 248 11.25 4.17 10.91
C ASP A 248 10.68 3.51 9.64
N PRO A 249 11.23 3.79 8.44
CA PRO A 249 10.75 3.20 7.20
C PRO A 249 10.99 1.68 7.14
N ASN A 250 11.87 1.14 7.99
CA ASN A 250 12.15 -0.29 8.09
C ASN A 250 11.28 -1.00 9.13
N ALA A 251 10.55 -0.25 9.96
CA ALA A 251 9.65 -0.85 10.92
C ALA A 251 8.54 -1.59 10.18
N SER A 252 8.36 -2.86 10.53
CA SER A 252 7.41 -3.76 9.92
C SER A 252 6.30 -4.13 10.90
N ALA A 253 5.14 -4.49 10.35
CA ALA A 253 4.10 -5.13 11.15
C ALA A 253 4.62 -6.45 11.72
N GLN A 254 4.31 -6.71 12.98
CA GLN A 254 4.87 -7.82 13.73
C GLN A 254 3.86 -8.97 13.89
N PRO A 255 4.24 -10.22 13.59
CA PRO A 255 3.39 -11.37 13.82
C PRO A 255 3.45 -11.81 15.28
N HIS A 256 2.30 -12.18 15.83
CA HIS A 256 2.17 -12.95 17.06
C HIS A 256 1.41 -14.24 16.72
N PHE A 257 2.05 -15.38 16.92
CA PHE A 257 1.53 -16.68 16.48
C PHE A 257 0.64 -17.31 17.54
N HIS A 258 -0.43 -17.97 17.11
CA HIS A 258 -1.37 -18.66 17.98
C HIS A 258 -1.49 -20.14 17.61
N SER A 259 -1.96 -20.96 18.57
CA SER A 259 -2.10 -22.40 18.34
C SER A 259 -3.35 -22.75 17.51
N SER A 260 -4.38 -21.89 17.53
CA SER A 260 -5.65 -22.12 16.85
C SER A 260 -6.29 -20.83 16.32
N MET A 261 -7.23 -20.97 15.38
CA MET A 261 -8.02 -19.84 14.87
C MET A 261 -8.82 -19.15 15.98
N ALA A 262 -9.39 -19.91 16.93
CA ALA A 262 -10.13 -19.33 18.06
C ALA A 262 -9.25 -18.38 18.88
N GLN A 263 -8.04 -18.82 19.26
CA GLN A 263 -7.08 -17.97 19.97
C GLN A 263 -6.66 -16.75 19.15
N ALA A 264 -6.46 -16.91 17.84
CA ALA A 264 -6.11 -15.79 16.96
C ALA A 264 -7.24 -14.75 16.86
N LEU A 265 -8.50 -15.17 16.87
CA LEU A 265 -9.68 -14.28 16.82
C LEU A 265 -9.97 -13.58 18.16
N GLU A 266 -9.51 -14.16 19.27
CA GLU A 266 -9.59 -13.58 20.61
C GLU A 266 -8.39 -12.68 20.95
N SER A 267 -7.33 -12.72 20.14
CA SER A 267 -6.07 -12.01 20.38
C SER A 267 -6.18 -10.48 20.29
N GLY A 268 -5.54 -9.80 21.24
CA GLY A 268 -5.53 -8.34 21.31
C GLY A 268 -6.75 -7.74 22.00
N LEU A 269 -6.66 -6.45 22.33
CA LEU A 269 -7.69 -5.70 23.04
C LEU A 269 -8.75 -5.19 22.07
N VAL A 270 -10.02 -5.45 22.39
CA VAL A 270 -11.15 -4.85 21.69
C VAL A 270 -11.12 -3.34 21.89
N ILE A 271 -11.37 -2.59 20.82
CA ILE A 271 -11.40 -1.13 20.86
C ILE A 271 -12.83 -0.68 21.15
N ASP A 272 -12.98 0.25 22.10
CA ASP A 272 -14.29 0.80 22.48
C ASP A 272 -14.78 1.91 21.55
N GLU A 273 -13.86 2.60 20.89
CA GLU A 273 -14.12 3.60 19.87
C GLU A 273 -14.73 2.98 18.61
N ASP A 274 -15.52 3.78 17.87
CA ASP A 274 -16.02 3.35 16.57
C ASP A 274 -14.86 3.25 15.55
N PRO A 275 -14.60 2.05 14.99
CA PRO A 275 -13.47 1.81 14.11
C PRO A 275 -13.56 2.56 12.79
N PHE A 276 -14.77 2.77 12.28
CA PHE A 276 -14.96 3.55 11.06
C PHE A 276 -14.61 5.00 11.34
N GLU A 277 -15.09 5.57 12.45
CA GLU A 277 -14.78 6.94 12.83
C GLU A 277 -13.29 7.14 13.13
N MET A 278 -12.62 6.17 13.73
CA MET A 278 -11.17 6.22 13.96
C MET A 278 -10.39 6.43 12.65
N HIS A 279 -10.70 5.65 11.62
CA HIS A 279 -10.07 5.77 10.31
C HIS A 279 -10.54 7.03 9.54
N LEU A 280 -11.84 7.33 9.59
CA LEU A 280 -12.42 8.51 8.92
C LEU A 280 -11.92 9.81 9.53
N HIS A 281 -11.59 9.85 10.82
CA HIS A 281 -11.07 11.04 11.50
C HIS A 281 -9.71 11.51 10.94
N VAL A 282 -8.89 10.58 10.44
CA VAL A 282 -7.58 10.89 9.86
C VAL A 282 -7.58 10.88 8.32
N CYS A 283 -8.45 10.10 7.69
CA CYS A 283 -8.52 10.01 6.23
C CYS A 283 -8.99 11.33 5.58
N GLY A 284 -8.17 11.94 4.74
CA GLY A 284 -8.40 13.25 4.12
C GLY A 284 -7.71 14.42 4.86
N GLN A 285 -7.03 14.16 5.97
CA GLN A 285 -6.31 15.17 6.74
C GLN A 285 -4.84 15.28 6.30
N PHE A 286 -4.21 16.40 6.65
CA PHE A 286 -2.76 16.50 6.61
C PHE A 286 -2.15 15.78 7.82
N LEU A 287 -1.07 15.02 7.59
CA LEU A 287 -0.36 14.28 8.64
C LEU A 287 0.12 15.22 9.75
N GLY A 288 0.68 16.38 9.39
CA GLY A 288 1.14 17.39 10.33
C GLY A 288 0.04 17.90 11.27
N ALA A 289 -1.20 17.99 10.78
CA ALA A 289 -2.34 18.42 11.60
C ALA A 289 -2.75 17.34 12.61
N ARG A 290 -2.62 16.06 12.25
CA ARG A 290 -2.94 14.92 13.13
C ARG A 290 -1.80 14.55 14.07
N ALA A 291 -0.57 14.96 13.75
CA ALA A 291 0.60 14.78 14.58
C ALA A 291 0.63 15.66 15.86
N ARG A 292 -0.38 16.51 16.09
CA ARG A 292 -0.53 17.28 17.34
C ARG A 292 -1.23 16.52 18.48
N GLY A 293 -1.83 15.37 18.18
CA GLY A 293 -2.66 14.61 19.13
C GLY A 293 -2.21 13.16 19.27
N ARG A 294 -3.14 12.23 19.02
CA ARG A 294 -2.92 10.77 19.12
C ARG A 294 -1.73 10.26 18.31
N TYR A 295 -1.35 10.97 17.24
CA TYR A 295 -0.28 10.58 16.33
C TYR A 295 0.96 11.47 16.49
N ALA A 296 1.28 11.89 17.70
CA ALA A 296 2.47 12.69 17.97
C ALA A 296 3.77 11.95 17.57
N LEU A 297 4.69 12.68 16.96
CA LEU A 297 6.03 12.19 16.63
C LEU A 297 6.98 12.49 17.77
N SER A 298 7.61 11.46 18.34
CA SER A 298 8.62 11.65 19.38
C SER A 298 9.93 12.17 18.80
N ARG A 299 10.68 12.95 19.58
CA ARG A 299 12.04 13.35 19.20
C ARG A 299 12.98 12.16 19.17
N ASP A 300 12.88 11.29 20.16
CA ASP A 300 13.79 10.15 20.30
C ASP A 300 13.65 9.16 19.15
N SER A 301 12.45 9.04 18.56
CA SER A 301 12.22 8.19 17.39
C SER A 301 12.89 8.70 16.11
N LEU A 302 13.45 9.91 16.11
CA LEU A 302 14.22 10.41 14.97
C LEU A 302 15.66 9.90 14.95
N HIS A 303 16.20 9.43 16.08
CA HIS A 303 17.62 9.04 16.18
C HIS A 303 18.00 8.04 15.09
N GLY A 304 19.08 8.31 14.37
CA GLY A 304 19.55 7.44 13.29
C GLY A 304 18.77 7.53 11.97
N LEU A 305 17.71 8.35 11.88
CA LEU A 305 16.96 8.57 10.64
C LEU A 305 17.48 9.80 9.88
N SER A 306 17.49 9.71 8.55
CA SER A 306 17.77 10.83 7.65
C SER A 306 16.51 11.54 7.19
N LEU A 307 16.64 12.78 6.73
CA LEU A 307 15.51 13.54 6.18
C LEU A 307 14.89 12.91 4.93
N ASP A 308 15.68 12.16 4.15
CA ASP A 308 15.18 11.43 2.98
C ASP A 308 14.30 10.24 3.39
N GLN A 309 14.64 9.55 4.48
CA GLN A 309 13.78 8.49 5.05
C GLN A 309 12.45 9.04 5.59
N LEU A 310 12.46 10.32 6.00
CA LEU A 310 11.31 11.01 6.57
C LEU A 310 10.44 11.74 5.52
N GLN A 311 10.64 11.49 4.23
CA GLN A 311 9.83 12.11 3.15
C GLN A 311 8.31 12.01 3.36
N PRO A 312 7.73 10.87 3.81
CA PRO A 312 6.29 10.79 4.10
C PRO A 312 5.83 11.68 5.27
N TYR A 313 6.75 12.10 6.13
CA TYR A 313 6.51 12.89 7.34
C TYR A 313 6.68 14.40 7.08
N ALA A 314 5.97 14.92 6.08
CA ALA A 314 5.85 16.35 5.83
C ALA A 314 4.55 16.92 6.41
N ALA A 315 4.55 18.23 6.66
CA ALA A 315 3.40 18.93 7.24
C ALA A 315 2.13 18.69 6.43
N GLU A 316 2.22 18.89 5.10
CA GLU A 316 1.12 18.78 4.16
C GLU A 316 1.01 17.40 3.50
N SER A 317 1.70 16.38 4.01
CA SER A 317 1.50 15.00 3.58
C SER A 317 0.03 14.63 3.74
N HIS A 318 -0.65 14.34 2.64
CA HIS A 318 -2.08 14.14 2.62
C HIS A 318 -2.41 12.67 2.89
N ILE A 319 -3.12 12.37 4.00
CA ILE A 319 -3.54 11.01 4.34
C ILE A 319 -4.69 10.59 3.42
N VAL A 320 -4.34 10.07 2.24
CA VAL A 320 -5.33 9.65 1.23
C VAL A 320 -5.89 8.28 1.55
N THR A 321 -5.11 7.41 2.19
CA THR A 321 -5.54 6.05 2.52
C THR A 321 -5.19 5.69 3.94
N THR A 322 -6.04 4.90 4.59
CA THR A 322 -5.76 4.34 5.92
C THR A 322 -5.80 2.83 5.88
N HIS A 323 -4.96 2.20 6.72
CA HIS A 323 -4.75 0.76 6.73
C HIS A 323 -4.77 0.23 8.16
N HIS A 324 -4.99 -1.07 8.26
CA HIS A 324 -4.94 -1.83 9.51
C HIS A 324 -4.13 -3.12 9.29
N GLY A 325 -3.70 -3.69 10.41
CA GLY A 325 -3.24 -5.07 10.50
C GLY A 325 -4.38 -6.08 10.32
N SER A 326 -4.10 -7.34 10.57
CA SER A 326 -5.08 -8.43 10.53
C SER A 326 -4.84 -9.41 11.66
N TYR A 327 -5.90 -9.95 12.24
CA TYR A 327 -5.84 -11.10 13.14
C TYR A 327 -6.70 -12.26 12.61
N GLY A 328 -6.34 -13.50 12.98
CA GLY A 328 -6.89 -14.70 12.34
C GLY A 328 -5.91 -15.26 11.32
N SER A 329 -6.20 -15.10 10.03
CA SER A 329 -5.33 -15.59 8.94
C SER A 329 -4.50 -14.49 8.28
N SER A 330 -3.30 -14.81 7.76
CA SER A 330 -2.53 -13.86 6.96
C SER A 330 -3.27 -13.43 5.68
N ARG A 331 -3.18 -12.15 5.34
CA ARG A 331 -3.69 -11.60 4.07
C ARG A 331 -2.84 -11.98 2.84
N SER A 332 -1.61 -12.46 3.06
CA SER A 332 -0.71 -12.85 1.97
C SER A 332 -1.04 -14.24 1.42
N GLU A 333 -0.70 -14.48 0.15
CA GLU A 333 -0.80 -15.80 -0.50
C GLU A 333 0.49 -16.62 -0.39
N SER A 334 1.58 -16.00 0.05
CA SER A 334 2.83 -16.67 0.43
C SER A 334 3.25 -16.29 1.84
N THR A 335 4.08 -17.13 2.44
CA THR A 335 4.71 -16.93 3.75
C THR A 335 6.19 -16.56 3.66
N LEU A 336 6.66 -16.12 2.48
CA LEU A 336 8.02 -15.64 2.28
C LEU A 336 8.43 -14.53 3.28
N TRP A 337 7.46 -13.70 3.68
CA TRP A 337 7.68 -12.63 4.67
C TRP A 337 8.05 -13.14 6.07
N LEU A 338 7.71 -14.39 6.43
CA LEU A 338 8.09 -15.00 7.71
C LEU A 338 9.62 -15.13 7.85
N TYR A 339 10.32 -15.27 6.74
CA TYR A 339 11.78 -15.39 6.70
C TYR A 339 12.49 -14.05 6.85
N GLY A 340 11.75 -12.94 6.88
CA GLY A 340 12.26 -11.58 7.09
C GLY A 340 11.78 -10.93 8.39
N ILE A 341 11.28 -11.71 9.36
CA ILE A 341 10.85 -11.18 10.66
C ILE A 341 12.06 -10.56 11.38
N ALA A 342 12.03 -9.24 11.54
CA ALA A 342 13.10 -8.48 12.18
C ALA A 342 13.00 -8.53 13.71
N ASP A 343 11.79 -8.56 14.28
CA ASP A 343 11.59 -8.57 15.73
C ASP A 343 12.11 -9.88 16.36
N PRO A 344 13.05 -9.81 17.32
CA PRO A 344 13.63 -11.00 17.93
C PRO A 344 12.61 -11.89 18.66
N VAL A 345 11.57 -11.31 19.26
CA VAL A 345 10.56 -12.05 20.03
C VAL A 345 9.65 -12.83 19.09
N ALA A 346 9.11 -12.17 18.07
CA ALA A 346 8.30 -12.79 17.03
C ALA A 346 9.08 -13.86 16.27
N ARG A 347 10.35 -13.61 15.97
CA ARG A 347 11.24 -14.60 15.33
C ARG A 347 11.49 -15.81 16.23
N ALA A 348 11.71 -15.61 17.52
CA ALA A 348 11.83 -16.71 18.48
C ALA A 348 10.53 -17.53 18.56
N GLN A 349 9.35 -16.90 18.54
CA GLN A 349 8.05 -17.60 18.48
C GLN A 349 7.84 -18.36 17.17
N PHE A 350 8.34 -17.82 16.05
CA PHE A 350 8.19 -18.45 14.73
C PHE A 350 8.83 -19.84 14.69
N TRP A 351 10.02 -20.00 15.30
CA TRP A 351 10.85 -21.20 15.16
C TRP A 351 11.39 -21.76 16.48
N CYS A 352 10.68 -21.60 17.61
CA CYS A 352 11.23 -22.04 18.91
C CYS A 352 11.52 -23.54 18.95
N ASP A 353 10.68 -24.34 18.30
CA ASP A 353 10.78 -25.78 18.14
C ASP A 353 10.17 -26.19 16.80
N GLN A 354 10.46 -27.42 16.36
CA GLN A 354 10.02 -27.92 15.06
C GLN A 354 8.49 -28.01 14.93
N THR A 355 7.77 -28.32 16.01
CA THR A 355 6.30 -28.39 16.01
C THR A 355 5.68 -27.02 15.82
N SER A 356 6.15 -26.01 16.56
CA SER A 356 5.72 -24.63 16.43
C SER A 356 6.08 -24.07 15.06
N TYR A 357 7.28 -24.37 14.55
CA TYR A 357 7.69 -23.99 13.20
C TYR A 357 6.73 -24.50 12.13
N LEU A 358 6.48 -25.81 12.09
CA LEU A 358 5.59 -26.44 11.12
C LEU A 358 4.16 -25.89 11.20
N ARG A 359 3.65 -25.60 12.41
CA ARG A 359 2.36 -24.96 12.60
C ARG A 359 2.32 -23.54 12.01
N ASN A 360 3.41 -22.79 12.17
CA ASN A 360 3.48 -21.37 11.79
C ASN A 360 3.72 -21.15 10.30
N LEU A 361 4.28 -22.13 9.58
CA LEU A 361 4.63 -22.06 8.15
C LEU A 361 3.48 -21.59 7.24
N GLY A 362 2.25 -21.97 7.58
CA GLY A 362 1.05 -21.60 6.81
C GLY A 362 0.45 -20.24 7.19
N ALA A 363 0.95 -19.60 8.24
CA ALA A 363 0.47 -18.31 8.74
C ALA A 363 -1.07 -18.26 8.90
N HIS A 364 -1.65 -19.34 9.44
CA HIS A 364 -3.09 -19.53 9.55
C HIS A 364 -3.71 -18.88 10.78
N HIS A 365 -2.94 -18.78 11.87
CA HIS A 365 -3.41 -18.35 13.19
C HIS A 365 -2.44 -17.33 13.78
N LEU A 366 -2.66 -16.05 13.51
CA LEU A 366 -1.77 -14.98 13.98
C LEU A 366 -2.49 -13.64 14.13
N PHE A 367 -1.92 -12.78 14.96
CA PHE A 367 -2.12 -11.34 14.93
C PHE A 367 -0.96 -10.71 14.15
N TYR A 368 -1.21 -9.81 13.21
CA TYR A 368 -0.19 -9.11 12.43
C TYR A 368 -0.55 -7.64 12.29
N GLY A 369 0.25 -6.76 12.89
CA GLY A 369 -0.01 -5.33 12.85
C GLY A 369 1.16 -4.51 13.39
N VAL A 370 1.05 -3.20 13.31
CA VAL A 370 2.05 -2.25 13.79
C VAL A 370 1.81 -1.87 15.25
N GLY A 371 2.89 -1.60 15.99
CA GLY A 371 2.82 -1.16 17.39
C GLY A 371 2.43 0.31 17.55
N GLN A 372 2.77 1.15 16.59
CA GLN A 372 2.42 2.57 16.51
C GLN A 372 1.99 2.90 15.09
N ALA A 373 1.33 4.04 14.87
CA ALA A 373 0.90 4.41 13.53
C ALA A 373 2.11 4.70 12.62
N GLN A 374 2.04 4.31 11.35
CA GLN A 374 3.14 4.49 10.39
C GLN A 374 2.63 5.16 9.11
N ALA A 375 3.27 6.24 8.70
CA ALA A 375 3.04 6.88 7.41
C ALA A 375 4.00 6.32 6.36
N ARG A 376 3.46 5.88 5.22
CA ARG A 376 4.22 5.37 4.08
C ARG A 376 3.78 6.08 2.80
N ALA A 377 4.66 6.14 1.81
CA ALA A 377 4.31 6.70 0.50
C ALA A 377 3.10 5.98 -0.13
N PHE A 378 3.05 4.65 -0.01
CA PHE A 378 1.90 3.83 -0.37
C PHE A 378 1.96 2.46 0.33
N SER A 379 0.84 1.74 0.36
CA SER A 379 0.71 0.39 0.96
C SER A 379 0.51 -0.70 -0.09
N GLY A 380 0.85 -1.94 0.27
CA GLY A 380 0.70 -3.12 -0.59
C GLY A 380 -0.68 -3.80 -0.55
N PHE A 381 -1.59 -3.36 0.32
CA PHE A 381 -2.88 -4.00 0.54
C PHE A 381 -4.07 -3.07 0.27
N THR A 382 -5.26 -3.64 0.18
CA THR A 382 -6.53 -2.91 0.08
C THR A 382 -6.69 -1.94 1.27
N PRO A 383 -6.84 -0.62 1.03
CA PRO A 383 -7.10 0.35 2.09
C PRO A 383 -8.45 0.12 2.78
N PHE A 384 -8.52 0.43 4.07
CA PHE A 384 -9.77 0.44 4.82
C PHE A 384 -10.58 1.69 4.53
N ALA A 385 -9.97 2.87 4.64
CA ALA A 385 -10.59 4.14 4.23
C ALA A 385 -9.80 4.80 3.11
N LEU A 386 -10.52 5.47 2.20
CA LEU A 386 -9.95 6.24 1.11
C LEU A 386 -10.57 7.65 1.05
N ASP A 387 -9.73 8.66 0.83
CA ASP A 387 -10.15 10.01 0.51
C ASP A 387 -10.19 10.20 -1.01
N ASN A 388 -11.37 10.02 -1.58
CA ASN A 388 -11.65 10.24 -2.99
C ASN A 388 -12.23 11.64 -3.24
N SER A 389 -11.89 12.62 -2.39
CA SER A 389 -12.23 14.05 -2.57
C SER A 389 -11.52 14.68 -3.78
N ARG A 390 -10.29 14.23 -4.04
CA ARG A 390 -9.55 14.45 -5.28
C ARG A 390 -9.52 13.14 -6.06
N MET A 391 -9.37 13.23 -7.37
CA MET A 391 -9.37 12.06 -8.25
C MET A 391 -8.36 11.01 -7.80
N LEU A 392 -8.86 9.86 -7.36
CA LEU A 392 -8.08 8.62 -7.25
C LEU A 392 -8.14 7.88 -8.59
N PRO A 393 -7.03 7.30 -9.07
CA PRO A 393 -7.00 6.55 -10.32
C PRO A 393 -7.72 5.20 -10.19
N CYS A 394 -8.28 4.71 -11.30
CA CYS A 394 -8.66 3.31 -11.43
C CYS A 394 -7.44 2.39 -11.34
N THR A 395 -7.68 1.11 -11.05
CA THR A 395 -6.67 0.04 -11.15
C THR A 395 -7.03 -0.95 -12.25
N ASN A 396 -6.15 -1.92 -12.51
CA ASN A 396 -6.45 -3.02 -13.44
C ASN A 396 -7.68 -3.80 -12.92
N PRO A 397 -8.76 -3.96 -13.70
CA PRO A 397 -10.01 -4.57 -13.23
C PRO A 397 -9.88 -6.04 -12.82
N ILE A 398 -8.87 -6.75 -13.32
CA ILE A 398 -8.66 -8.18 -13.07
C ILE A 398 -7.21 -8.52 -12.70
N GLY A 399 -7.06 -9.71 -12.11
CA GLY A 399 -5.81 -10.24 -11.61
C GLY A 399 -5.55 -9.84 -10.16
N ARG A 400 -4.86 -10.71 -9.42
CA ARG A 400 -4.45 -10.41 -8.04
C ARG A 400 -3.44 -9.26 -7.99
N ALA A 401 -3.24 -8.68 -6.80
CA ALA A 401 -2.33 -7.55 -6.54
C ALA A 401 -2.75 -6.23 -7.22
N GLU A 402 -4.02 -6.14 -7.62
CA GLU A 402 -4.63 -4.92 -8.14
C GLU A 402 -4.72 -3.81 -7.09
N ASP A 403 -4.75 -4.18 -5.81
CA ASP A 403 -4.75 -3.25 -4.69
C ASP A 403 -3.40 -2.55 -4.54
N SER A 404 -2.31 -3.31 -4.63
CA SER A 404 -0.93 -2.83 -4.64
C SER A 404 -0.66 -1.92 -5.86
N LEU A 405 -1.11 -2.31 -7.06
CA LEU A 405 -1.07 -1.46 -8.24
C LEU A 405 -1.86 -0.16 -8.05
N GLY A 406 -3.10 -0.26 -7.54
CA GLY A 406 -3.96 0.90 -7.31
C GLY A 406 -3.34 1.90 -6.33
N ASN A 407 -2.66 1.43 -5.29
CA ASN A 407 -1.99 2.32 -4.33
C ASN A 407 -0.74 2.99 -4.92
N ALA A 408 0.02 2.28 -5.77
CA ALA A 408 1.13 2.89 -6.51
C ALA A 408 0.63 3.96 -7.49
N LEU A 409 -0.51 3.72 -8.16
CA LEU A 409 -1.15 4.71 -9.03
C LEU A 409 -1.63 5.94 -8.24
N ILE A 410 -2.19 5.76 -7.03
CA ILE A 410 -2.56 6.88 -6.14
C ILE A 410 -1.33 7.75 -5.87
N HIS A 411 -0.22 7.16 -5.43
CA HIS A 411 1.01 7.91 -5.16
C HIS A 411 1.59 8.58 -6.40
N TYR A 412 1.52 7.92 -7.56
CA TYR A 412 1.92 8.53 -8.83
C TYR A 412 1.09 9.78 -9.17
N CYS A 413 -0.24 9.70 -8.97
CA CYS A 413 -1.17 10.80 -9.26
C CYS A 413 -1.14 11.92 -8.21
N GLN A 414 -0.78 11.60 -6.97
CA GLN A 414 -0.70 12.51 -5.83
C GLN A 414 0.59 12.21 -5.05
N PRO A 415 1.76 12.74 -5.46
CA PRO A 415 3.05 12.44 -4.82
C PRO A 415 3.14 12.85 -3.34
N GLU A 416 2.31 13.80 -2.92
CA GLU A 416 2.14 14.24 -1.54
C GLU A 416 1.25 13.30 -0.71
N SER A 417 0.65 12.30 -1.33
CA SER A 417 -0.22 11.34 -0.64
C SER A 417 0.59 10.38 0.22
N VAL A 418 0.01 10.04 1.37
CA VAL A 418 0.51 9.02 2.28
C VAL A 418 -0.59 8.01 2.61
N SER A 419 -0.16 6.77 2.79
CA SER A 419 -0.91 5.70 3.45
C SER A 419 -0.57 5.72 4.94
N LEU A 420 -1.56 5.87 5.80
CA LEU A 420 -1.40 5.78 7.25
C LEU A 420 -1.87 4.42 7.75
N GLU A 421 -0.95 3.57 8.19
CA GLU A 421 -1.28 2.32 8.89
C GLU A 421 -1.52 2.63 10.37
N LEU A 422 -2.72 2.32 10.87
CA LEU A 422 -3.08 2.51 12.27
C LEU A 422 -2.71 1.26 13.09
N PRO A 423 -2.39 1.41 14.40
CA PRO A 423 -2.00 0.30 15.27
C PRO A 423 -3.22 -0.51 15.74
N VAL A 424 -4.05 -0.91 14.78
CA VAL A 424 -5.27 -1.69 14.93
C VAL A 424 -5.28 -2.78 13.85
N ALA A 425 -6.03 -3.84 14.09
CA ALA A 425 -6.16 -4.98 13.21
C ALA A 425 -7.62 -5.40 13.12
N ILE A 426 -8.02 -5.88 11.95
CA ILE A 426 -9.35 -6.46 11.70
C ILE A 426 -9.26 -7.98 11.67
N GLY A 427 -10.34 -8.67 12.04
CA GLY A 427 -10.44 -10.11 11.85
C GLY A 427 -10.43 -10.44 10.37
N HIS A 428 -9.70 -11.47 9.98
CA HIS A 428 -9.63 -11.95 8.60
C HIS A 428 -9.70 -13.48 8.58
N VAL A 429 -10.76 -14.01 7.97
CA VAL A 429 -11.09 -15.44 8.01
C VAL A 429 -11.34 -15.96 6.60
N GLN A 430 -10.53 -16.94 6.21
CA GLN A 430 -10.63 -17.57 4.90
C GLN A 430 -11.61 -18.74 4.92
N GLU A 431 -12.11 -19.11 3.73
CA GLU A 431 -13.02 -20.25 3.56
C GLU A 431 -12.35 -21.60 3.82
N GLY A 432 -11.02 -21.65 3.72
CA GLY A 432 -10.20 -22.82 4.01
C GLY A 432 -8.73 -22.44 4.21
N LEU A 433 -7.92 -23.44 4.57
CA LEU A 433 -6.48 -23.28 4.70
C LEU A 433 -5.85 -23.11 3.31
N ARG A 434 -5.07 -22.04 3.11
CA ARG A 434 -4.30 -21.81 1.88
C ARG A 434 -2.94 -22.52 1.92
N GLU A 435 -2.54 -23.08 0.79
CA GLU A 435 -1.22 -23.69 0.52
C GLU A 435 -0.11 -22.62 0.39
N ARG A 436 0.08 -21.80 1.43
CA ARG A 436 1.01 -20.66 1.38
C ARG A 436 2.46 -21.09 1.42
N PHE A 437 2.76 -22.18 2.11
CA PHE A 437 4.13 -22.66 2.26
C PHE A 437 4.63 -23.25 0.94
N GLU A 438 3.77 -24.01 0.26
CA GLU A 438 3.98 -24.53 -1.09
C GLU A 438 4.27 -23.39 -2.08
N ASN A 439 3.47 -22.32 -2.03
CA ASN A 439 3.71 -21.11 -2.83
C ASN A 439 5.03 -20.38 -2.48
N THR A 440 5.56 -20.60 -1.28
CA THR A 440 6.79 -19.94 -0.79
C THR A 440 8.03 -20.71 -1.22
N THR A 441 7.96 -22.03 -1.21
CA THR A 441 9.07 -22.92 -1.61
C THR A 441 9.14 -23.14 -3.12
N ALA A 442 8.05 -22.89 -3.85
CA ALA A 442 8.03 -22.89 -5.31
C ALA A 442 8.76 -21.68 -5.94
N ALA A 443 9.06 -21.80 -7.24
CA ALA A 443 9.57 -20.69 -8.04
C ALA A 443 8.55 -19.54 -8.04
N ARG A 444 8.99 -18.34 -7.66
CA ARG A 444 8.09 -17.19 -7.62
C ARG A 444 7.67 -16.81 -9.04
N ALA A 445 6.39 -16.96 -9.36
CA ALA A 445 5.83 -16.46 -10.61
C ALA A 445 5.16 -15.08 -10.37
N PRO A 446 5.82 -13.95 -10.70
CA PRO A 446 5.20 -12.64 -10.52
C PRO A 446 4.05 -12.43 -11.52
N ARG A 447 3.08 -11.58 -11.16
CA ARG A 447 1.87 -11.33 -11.95
C ARG A 447 1.99 -10.06 -12.78
N VAL A 448 1.07 -9.87 -13.72
CA VAL A 448 1.03 -8.62 -14.50
C VAL A 448 0.81 -7.38 -13.62
N ASN A 449 0.01 -7.46 -12.56
CA ASN A 449 -0.19 -6.31 -11.67
C ASN A 449 1.06 -6.02 -10.83
N ASP A 450 1.90 -7.02 -10.51
CA ASP A 450 3.22 -6.78 -9.90
C ASP A 450 4.14 -6.05 -10.89
N PHE A 451 4.17 -6.49 -12.15
CA PHE A 451 4.93 -5.84 -13.23
C PHE A 451 4.48 -4.38 -13.41
N LEU A 452 3.17 -4.15 -13.55
CA LEU A 452 2.61 -2.81 -13.75
C LEU A 452 2.85 -1.91 -12.54
N ARG A 453 2.81 -2.45 -11.32
CA ARG A 453 3.16 -1.69 -10.12
C ARG A 453 4.61 -1.21 -10.17
N GLU A 454 5.56 -2.09 -10.47
CA GLU A 454 6.97 -1.70 -10.58
C GLU A 454 7.21 -0.75 -11.75
N PHE A 455 6.51 -0.94 -12.88
CA PHE A 455 6.53 0.00 -14.00
C PHE A 455 6.09 1.40 -13.55
N VAL A 456 4.94 1.53 -12.87
CA VAL A 456 4.43 2.81 -12.35
C VAL A 456 5.40 3.43 -11.33
N ARG A 457 6.00 2.63 -10.44
CA ARG A 457 6.98 3.10 -9.45
C ARG A 457 8.21 3.73 -10.10
N ARG A 458 8.70 3.16 -11.21
CA ARG A 458 9.82 3.74 -11.98
C ARG A 458 9.49 5.12 -12.56
N GLN A 459 8.20 5.45 -12.68
CA GLN A 459 7.71 6.74 -13.15
C GLN A 459 7.46 7.77 -12.03
N PHE A 460 7.73 7.43 -10.76
CA PHE A 460 7.57 8.40 -9.68
C PHE A 460 8.43 9.64 -9.93
N ALA A 461 7.84 10.82 -9.73
CA ALA A 461 8.43 12.13 -10.00
C ALA A 461 8.80 12.43 -11.47
N SER A 462 8.47 11.58 -12.45
CA SER A 462 8.68 11.86 -13.88
C SER A 462 7.76 12.98 -14.39
N SER A 463 6.51 13.02 -13.90
CA SER A 463 5.57 14.10 -14.21
C SER A 463 5.66 15.25 -13.19
N ARG A 464 5.61 16.48 -13.71
CA ARG A 464 5.59 17.74 -12.94
C ARG A 464 4.20 18.37 -12.83
N ALA A 465 3.18 17.80 -13.48
CA ALA A 465 1.83 18.35 -13.50
C ALA A 465 1.22 18.42 -12.09
N GLU A 466 0.46 19.46 -11.77
CA GLU A 466 -0.21 19.56 -10.48
C GLU A 466 -1.49 18.70 -10.42
N GLU A 467 -2.20 18.62 -11.54
CA GLU A 467 -3.48 17.91 -11.64
C GLU A 467 -3.30 16.39 -11.76
N PRO A 468 -3.92 15.58 -10.88
CA PRO A 468 -3.86 14.12 -10.91
C PRO A 468 -4.21 13.52 -12.29
N GLY A 469 -5.22 14.08 -12.95
CA GLY A 469 -5.66 13.63 -14.28
C GLY A 469 -4.62 13.86 -15.38
N GLN A 470 -3.81 14.92 -15.28
CA GLN A 470 -2.73 15.17 -16.26
C GLN A 470 -1.58 14.19 -16.06
N ARG A 471 -1.22 13.89 -14.81
CA ARG A 471 -0.23 12.84 -14.49
C ARG A 471 -0.67 11.49 -15.07
N LEU A 472 -1.93 11.10 -14.82
CA LEU A 472 -2.46 9.82 -15.29
C LEU A 472 -2.47 9.72 -16.83
N ARG A 473 -2.78 10.80 -17.53
CA ARG A 473 -2.61 10.86 -19.00
C ARG A 473 -1.16 10.72 -19.44
N PHE A 474 -0.21 11.36 -18.76
CA PHE A 474 1.21 11.18 -19.07
C PHE A 474 1.63 9.71 -18.93
N LEU A 475 1.22 9.05 -17.85
CA LEU A 475 1.45 7.61 -17.66
C LEU A 475 0.83 6.75 -18.78
N SER A 476 -0.33 7.14 -19.32
CA SER A 476 -0.92 6.43 -20.46
C SER A 476 -0.02 6.43 -21.69
N HIS A 477 0.74 7.50 -21.91
CA HIS A 477 1.70 7.57 -23.01
C HIS A 477 2.91 6.66 -22.75
N GLU A 478 3.44 6.65 -21.53
CA GLU A 478 4.53 5.74 -21.13
C GLU A 478 4.13 4.27 -21.28
N LEU A 479 2.90 3.91 -20.85
CA LEU A 479 2.36 2.57 -21.03
C LEU A 479 2.22 2.19 -22.51
N ARG A 480 1.73 3.12 -23.34
CA ARG A 480 1.58 2.90 -24.79
C ARG A 480 2.91 2.78 -25.51
N ASP A 481 3.93 3.52 -25.08
CA ASP A 481 5.27 3.42 -25.66
C ASP A 481 5.79 1.97 -25.53
N LEU A 482 5.77 1.41 -24.31
CA LEU A 482 6.16 0.01 -24.12
C LEU A 482 5.18 -0.97 -24.79
N ALA A 483 3.88 -0.66 -24.83
CA ALA A 483 2.90 -1.49 -25.52
C ALA A 483 3.18 -1.61 -27.02
N HIS A 484 3.70 -0.56 -27.66
CA HIS A 484 4.00 -0.51 -29.11
C HIS A 484 5.48 -0.76 -29.45
N ALA A 485 6.35 -0.96 -28.45
CA ALA A 485 7.75 -1.33 -28.65
C ALA A 485 7.91 -2.61 -29.49
N ARG A 486 9.13 -2.96 -29.92
CA ARG A 486 9.32 -4.20 -30.67
C ARG A 486 9.05 -5.40 -29.74
N PRO A 487 8.58 -6.56 -30.26
CA PRO A 487 8.35 -7.74 -29.43
C PRO A 487 9.57 -8.15 -28.58
N GLY A 488 10.78 -7.98 -29.11
CA GLY A 488 12.02 -8.23 -28.38
C GLY A 488 12.22 -7.31 -27.17
N ASP A 489 11.91 -6.03 -27.30
CA ASP A 489 12.05 -5.04 -26.21
C ASP A 489 11.04 -5.34 -25.08
N ARG A 490 9.79 -5.70 -25.42
CA ARG A 490 8.78 -6.16 -24.45
C ARG A 490 9.20 -7.42 -23.71
N LEU A 491 9.76 -8.39 -24.43
CA LEU A 491 10.30 -9.61 -23.83
C LEU A 491 11.45 -9.32 -22.87
N GLU A 492 12.31 -8.38 -23.23
CA GLU A 492 13.43 -7.99 -22.39
C GLU A 492 12.96 -7.31 -21.09
N SER A 493 11.96 -6.43 -21.17
CA SER A 493 11.34 -5.85 -19.96
C SER A 493 10.75 -6.91 -19.03
N LEU A 494 10.14 -7.97 -19.58
CA LEU A 494 9.62 -9.09 -18.77
C LEU A 494 10.76 -9.90 -18.13
N ARG A 495 11.85 -10.16 -18.86
CA ARG A 495 13.04 -10.85 -18.32
C ARG A 495 13.67 -10.05 -17.21
N GLU A 496 13.96 -8.77 -17.44
CA GLU A 496 14.55 -7.86 -16.45
C GLU A 496 13.70 -7.82 -15.17
N PHE A 497 12.38 -7.69 -15.31
CA PHE A 497 11.48 -7.71 -14.16
C PHE A 497 11.52 -9.03 -13.38
N ARG A 498 11.48 -10.18 -14.08
CA ARG A 498 11.60 -11.49 -13.43
C ARG A 498 12.94 -11.62 -12.71
N SER A 499 14.04 -11.25 -13.36
CA SER A 499 15.37 -11.27 -12.77
C SER A 499 15.44 -10.40 -11.52
N TYR A 500 14.90 -9.19 -11.56
CA TYR A 500 14.81 -8.31 -10.40
C TYR A 500 14.03 -8.96 -9.23
N VAL A 501 12.89 -9.59 -9.51
CA VAL A 501 12.08 -10.28 -8.49
C VAL A 501 12.85 -11.42 -7.84
N HIS A 502 13.43 -12.32 -8.62
CA HIS A 502 14.15 -13.48 -8.08
C HIS A 502 15.44 -13.06 -7.36
N ALA A 503 16.22 -12.13 -7.93
CA ALA A 503 17.45 -11.63 -7.33
C ALA A 503 17.17 -10.96 -5.97
N GLY A 504 16.12 -10.14 -5.88
CA GLY A 504 15.74 -9.51 -4.61
C GLY A 504 15.30 -10.52 -3.54
N ILE A 505 14.69 -11.66 -3.92
CA ILE A 505 14.38 -12.73 -2.96
C ILE A 505 15.67 -13.40 -2.48
N VAL A 506 16.56 -13.76 -3.41
CA VAL A 506 17.85 -14.41 -3.10
C VAL A 506 18.68 -13.54 -2.17
N GLU A 507 18.88 -12.27 -2.53
CA GLU A 507 19.64 -11.30 -1.74
C GLU A 507 19.11 -11.18 -0.31
N ARG A 508 17.79 -10.94 -0.16
CA ARG A 508 17.17 -10.82 1.17
C ARG A 508 17.34 -12.08 2.00
N LEU A 509 17.09 -13.25 1.43
CA LEU A 509 17.18 -14.52 2.17
C LEU A 509 18.62 -14.89 2.52
N GLN A 510 19.59 -14.63 1.63
CA GLN A 510 21.00 -14.81 1.93
C GLN A 510 21.45 -13.90 3.08
N HIS A 511 21.04 -12.63 3.05
CA HIS A 511 21.32 -11.71 4.15
C HIS A 511 20.70 -12.18 5.48
N GLN A 512 19.48 -12.72 5.46
CA GLN A 512 18.87 -13.29 6.66
C GLN A 512 19.62 -14.54 7.16
N LEU A 513 20.09 -15.39 6.25
CA LEU A 513 20.90 -16.57 6.61
C LEU A 513 22.23 -16.18 7.28
N GLU A 514 22.86 -15.09 6.84
CA GLU A 514 24.11 -14.56 7.41
C GLU A 514 23.91 -13.91 8.79
N THR A 515 22.77 -13.24 9.00
CA THR A 515 22.52 -12.42 10.20
C THR A 515 21.75 -13.14 11.29
N ALA A 516 20.96 -14.17 10.97
CA ALA A 516 20.15 -14.93 11.92
C ALA A 516 20.99 -15.91 12.76
N LYS A 517 21.77 -15.38 13.70
CA LYS A 517 22.52 -16.19 14.67
C LYS A 517 21.57 -17.08 15.50
N GLY A 518 21.85 -18.38 15.54
CA GLY A 518 21.06 -19.35 16.30
C GLY A 518 19.77 -19.83 15.61
N ALA A 519 19.58 -19.53 14.33
CA ALA A 519 18.46 -20.09 13.57
C ALA A 519 18.53 -21.63 13.52
N PRO A 520 17.42 -22.35 13.73
CA PRO A 520 17.40 -23.82 13.69
C PRO A 520 17.72 -24.38 12.30
N ALA A 521 18.24 -25.62 12.25
CA ALA A 521 18.61 -26.29 10.99
C ALA A 521 17.44 -26.38 9.99
N TYR A 522 16.24 -26.75 10.45
CA TYR A 522 15.06 -26.85 9.59
C TYR A 522 14.67 -25.53 8.91
N TRP A 523 14.87 -24.39 9.58
CA TRP A 523 14.63 -23.08 8.97
C TRP A 523 15.71 -22.74 7.94
N GLN A 524 16.98 -23.02 8.27
CA GLN A 524 18.09 -22.79 7.34
C GLN A 524 17.96 -23.63 6.07
N ASP A 525 17.47 -24.87 6.21
CA ASP A 525 17.25 -25.77 5.09
C ASP A 525 16.14 -25.26 4.17
N ASP A 526 15.03 -24.75 4.72
CA ASP A 526 13.98 -24.11 3.93
C ASP A 526 14.50 -22.85 3.23
N VAL A 527 15.27 -22.00 3.91
CA VAL A 527 15.88 -20.81 3.29
C VAL A 527 16.79 -21.20 2.13
N ARG A 528 17.67 -22.19 2.31
CA ARG A 528 18.54 -22.70 1.25
C ARG A 528 17.74 -23.29 0.10
N ALA A 529 16.66 -24.04 0.39
CA ALA A 529 15.80 -24.60 -0.63
C ALA A 529 15.12 -23.49 -1.46
N ILE A 530 14.57 -22.47 -0.81
CA ILE A 530 13.95 -21.32 -1.49
C ILE A 530 14.98 -20.59 -2.34
N VAL A 531 16.17 -20.28 -1.79
CA VAL A 531 17.26 -19.63 -2.53
C VAL A 531 17.67 -20.46 -3.76
N ASN A 532 17.84 -21.78 -3.60
CA ASN A 532 18.20 -22.67 -4.71
C ASN A 532 17.14 -22.70 -5.81
N VAL A 533 15.85 -22.67 -5.45
CA VAL A 533 14.75 -22.60 -6.42
C VAL A 533 14.79 -21.27 -7.18
N GLN A 534 14.93 -20.14 -6.49
CA GLN A 534 14.96 -18.82 -7.15
C GLN A 534 16.22 -18.61 -7.99
N THR A 535 17.39 -19.09 -7.54
CA THR A 535 18.64 -19.01 -8.30
C THR A 535 18.58 -19.82 -9.59
N ARG A 536 17.90 -20.98 -9.60
CA ARG A 536 17.69 -21.74 -10.85
C ARG A 536 16.87 -20.94 -11.85
N GLU A 537 15.81 -20.26 -11.41
CA GLU A 537 15.01 -19.38 -12.28
C GLU A 537 15.82 -18.19 -12.83
N LEU A 538 16.79 -17.68 -12.08
CA LEU A 538 17.67 -16.59 -12.54
C LEU A 538 18.63 -17.04 -13.65
N LEU A 539 19.16 -18.26 -13.56
CA LEU A 539 20.20 -18.77 -14.45
C LEU A 539 19.64 -19.39 -15.73
N ASP A 540 18.35 -19.74 -15.76
CA ASP A 540 17.74 -20.36 -16.92
C ASP A 540 17.36 -19.31 -17.99
N ALA A 541 18.34 -18.98 -18.83
CA ALA A 541 18.19 -18.05 -19.95
C ALA A 541 17.21 -18.53 -21.04
N GLY A 542 16.82 -19.82 -21.03
CA GLY A 542 15.90 -20.42 -22.00
C GLY A 542 14.42 -20.27 -21.65
N VAL A 543 14.09 -19.85 -20.43
CA VAL A 543 12.70 -19.77 -19.97
C VAL A 543 11.96 -18.63 -20.65
N VAL A 544 10.80 -18.94 -21.21
CA VAL A 544 9.83 -17.95 -21.68
C VAL A 544 9.47 -17.01 -20.51
N PRO A 545 9.58 -15.67 -20.65
CA PRO A 545 9.38 -14.74 -19.53
C PRO A 545 7.88 -14.52 -19.24
N ARG A 546 7.18 -15.61 -18.95
CA ARG A 546 5.75 -15.68 -18.66
C ARG A 546 5.46 -15.15 -17.26
N LEU A 547 4.39 -14.35 -17.14
CA LEU A 547 3.84 -13.94 -15.85
C LEU A 547 2.76 -14.93 -15.38
N ALA A 548 2.56 -15.00 -14.06
CA ALA A 548 1.46 -15.77 -13.49
C ALA A 548 0.09 -15.28 -14.00
N GLU A 549 -0.89 -16.19 -14.01
CA GLU A 549 -2.25 -15.99 -14.57
C GLU A 549 -2.33 -15.93 -16.11
N TRP A 550 -1.21 -15.95 -16.83
CA TRP A 550 -1.19 -16.20 -18.28
C TRP A 550 -1.21 -17.71 -18.59
N PRO A 551 -1.71 -18.12 -19.79
CA PRO A 551 -1.76 -19.53 -20.21
C PRO A 551 -0.41 -20.22 -20.02
N GLY A 552 -0.41 -21.45 -19.49
CA GLY A 552 0.83 -22.17 -19.13
C GLY A 552 1.70 -22.52 -20.33
N ASP A 553 1.09 -22.67 -21.50
CA ASP A 553 1.68 -23.01 -22.79
C ASP A 553 2.00 -21.77 -23.66
N ILE A 554 1.84 -20.56 -23.12
CA ILE A 554 2.11 -19.32 -23.86
C ILE A 554 3.60 -19.25 -24.25
N ASP A 555 3.84 -19.05 -25.54
CA ASP A 555 5.19 -18.87 -26.09
C ASP A 555 5.71 -17.44 -25.88
N ALA A 556 6.97 -17.19 -26.26
CA ALA A 556 7.57 -15.86 -26.13
C ALA A 556 6.80 -14.81 -26.96
N ALA A 557 6.39 -15.14 -28.18
CA ALA A 557 5.61 -14.22 -29.00
C ALA A 557 4.24 -13.92 -28.34
N GLY A 558 3.62 -14.91 -27.73
CA GLY A 558 2.41 -14.81 -26.93
C GLY A 558 2.59 -13.90 -25.72
N CYS A 559 3.68 -14.06 -24.95
CA CYS A 559 4.01 -13.17 -23.84
C CYS A 559 4.14 -11.71 -24.29
N ALA A 560 4.81 -11.45 -25.42
CA ALA A 560 4.95 -10.11 -25.97
C ALA A 560 3.59 -9.51 -26.36
N ARG A 561 2.68 -10.30 -26.94
CA ARG A 561 1.31 -9.87 -27.27
C ARG A 561 0.46 -9.65 -26.03
N ALA A 562 0.56 -10.54 -25.04
CA ALA A 562 -0.16 -10.44 -23.77
C ALA A 562 0.24 -9.17 -23.02
N LEU A 563 1.55 -8.89 -22.91
CA LEU A 563 2.03 -7.65 -22.29
C LEU A 563 1.53 -6.41 -23.04
N ALA A 564 1.60 -6.40 -24.37
CA ALA A 564 1.08 -5.28 -25.16
C ALA A 564 -0.41 -5.02 -24.88
N LYS A 565 -1.23 -6.08 -24.83
CA LYS A 565 -2.66 -5.99 -24.53
C LYS A 565 -2.92 -5.42 -23.12
N GLU A 566 -2.20 -5.90 -22.12
CA GLU A 566 -2.33 -5.46 -20.72
C GLU A 566 -1.93 -3.98 -20.57
N LEU A 567 -0.80 -3.59 -21.18
CA LEU A 567 -0.33 -2.20 -21.18
C LEU A 567 -1.30 -1.26 -21.89
N SER A 568 -1.78 -1.62 -23.09
CA SER A 568 -2.77 -0.81 -23.82
C SER A 568 -4.08 -0.67 -23.03
N SER A 569 -4.55 -1.75 -22.40
CA SER A 569 -5.78 -1.72 -21.61
C SER A 569 -5.66 -0.78 -20.40
N LEU A 570 -4.53 -0.84 -19.67
CA LEU A 570 -4.28 0.09 -18.57
C LEU A 570 -4.07 1.52 -19.08
N ALA A 571 -3.45 1.71 -20.24
CA ALA A 571 -3.27 3.03 -20.84
C ALA A 571 -4.61 3.69 -21.19
N ASP A 572 -5.52 2.96 -21.83
CA ASP A 572 -6.87 3.45 -22.16
C ASP A 572 -7.65 3.81 -20.89
N ALA A 573 -7.53 2.97 -19.85
CA ALA A 573 -8.07 3.28 -18.54
C ALA A 573 -7.49 4.58 -17.97
N CYS A 574 -6.17 4.74 -17.97
CA CYS A 574 -5.48 5.93 -17.47
C CYS A 574 -5.86 7.21 -18.25
N GLU A 575 -6.00 7.13 -19.56
CA GLU A 575 -6.37 8.28 -20.39
C GLU A 575 -7.79 8.77 -20.09
N HIS A 576 -8.74 7.84 -20.00
CA HIS A 576 -10.16 8.17 -19.96
C HIS A 576 -10.73 8.31 -18.55
N TRP A 577 -10.12 7.68 -17.54
CA TRP A 577 -10.57 7.74 -16.16
C TRP A 577 -10.80 9.15 -15.62
N PRO A 578 -9.96 10.17 -15.89
CA PRO A 578 -10.19 11.53 -15.40
C PRO A 578 -11.50 12.16 -15.89
N ALA A 579 -11.98 11.79 -17.08
CA ALA A 579 -13.28 12.26 -17.57
C ALA A 579 -14.44 11.50 -16.89
N LEU A 580 -14.31 10.18 -16.74
CA LEU A 580 -15.29 9.33 -16.05
C LEU A 580 -15.46 9.76 -14.59
N TRP A 581 -14.36 9.94 -13.86
CA TRP A 581 -14.38 10.38 -12.46
C TRP A 581 -15.03 11.76 -12.30
N ARG A 582 -14.74 12.72 -13.19
CA ARG A 582 -15.36 14.06 -13.14
C ARG A 582 -16.86 14.02 -13.39
N PHE A 583 -17.31 13.21 -14.35
CA PHE A 583 -18.74 12.99 -14.56
C PHE A 583 -19.38 12.39 -13.31
N ALA A 584 -18.75 11.36 -12.73
CA ALA A 584 -19.26 10.73 -11.52
C ALA A 584 -19.32 11.70 -10.32
N ALA A 585 -18.30 12.53 -10.12
CA ALA A 585 -18.27 13.55 -9.08
C ALA A 585 -19.36 14.63 -9.28
N THR A 586 -19.70 14.94 -10.53
CA THR A 586 -20.75 15.91 -10.87
C THR A 586 -22.14 15.34 -10.59
N GLU A 587 -22.36 14.05 -10.89
CA GLU A 587 -23.64 13.39 -10.63
C GLU A 587 -23.85 13.09 -9.14
N GLY A 588 -22.77 12.75 -8.42
CA GLY A 588 -22.82 12.38 -7.00
C GLY A 588 -23.81 11.23 -6.75
N ASP A 589 -24.67 11.38 -5.74
CA ASP A 589 -25.69 10.38 -5.37
C ASP A 589 -26.68 10.05 -6.50
N LYS A 590 -26.86 10.93 -7.50
CA LYS A 590 -27.73 10.65 -8.66
C LYS A 590 -27.21 9.48 -9.50
N LEU A 591 -25.89 9.30 -9.55
CA LEU A 591 -25.28 8.20 -10.29
C LEU A 591 -25.73 6.85 -9.73
N LEU A 592 -25.80 6.72 -8.41
CA LEU A 592 -26.29 5.52 -7.75
C LEU A 592 -27.83 5.36 -7.93
N ALA A 593 -28.59 6.46 -7.82
CA ALA A 593 -30.03 6.43 -8.01
C ALA A 593 -30.43 6.00 -9.44
N ALA A 594 -29.63 6.36 -10.44
CA ALA A 594 -29.83 5.98 -11.84
C ALA A 594 -29.58 4.48 -12.11
N VAL A 595 -28.77 3.80 -11.28
CA VAL A 595 -28.42 2.39 -11.50
C VAL A 595 -29.30 1.40 -10.73
N GLY A 596 -29.97 1.81 -9.65
CA GLY A 596 -30.93 0.96 -8.95
C GLY A 596 -31.68 1.63 -7.79
N ALA A 597 -32.94 1.22 -7.60
CA ALA A 597 -33.73 1.58 -6.42
C ALA A 597 -33.08 1.04 -5.14
N PRO A 598 -33.36 1.62 -3.95
CA PRO A 598 -32.89 1.04 -2.70
C PRO A 598 -33.42 -0.39 -2.61
N VAL A 599 -32.75 -1.25 -1.86
CA VAL A 599 -33.37 -2.53 -1.54
C VAL A 599 -34.51 -2.24 -0.56
N VAL A 600 -35.68 -1.88 -1.10
CA VAL A 600 -36.84 -1.39 -0.33
C VAL A 600 -37.36 -2.51 0.57
N GLN A 601 -37.72 -2.13 1.80
CA GLN A 601 -38.44 -3.00 2.74
C GLN A 601 -39.78 -3.41 2.12
N PRO A 602 -40.16 -4.70 2.13
CA PRO A 602 -41.58 -5.04 2.06
C PRO A 602 -42.31 -4.58 3.33
#